data_AF-A0A917G2B2-F1
#
_entry.id   AF-A0A917G2B2-F1
#
_cell.length_a   1.000
_cell.length_b   1.000
_cell.length_c   1.000
_cell.angle_alpha   90.00
_cell.angle_beta   90.00
_cell.angle_gamma   90.00
#
_symmetry.space_group_name_H-M   'P 1'
#
loop_
_entity.id
_entity.type
_entity.pdbx_description
1 polymer ?
#
loop_
_entity_poly.entity_id
_entity_poly.type
_entity_poly.pdbx_seq_one_letter_code
_entity_poly.pdbx_strand_id
1 'polypeptide(L)'
;MNYFDVKAREWEKHFFKRISSEVVCNTGTGKMNMIEKVTAKFVYFRSSKNSTTHRMGRDKLRAAIAFMLYRRTTMRKQLEKFHRFNSFLMGLLRMVFSQISKIRRTAKGLRLSLRGCRFIPAGMDRDPRAIAMSKEQGIHVILASYFHLRDDLYENFRSYCRKYGVKILLDSGAWSLHSAQDQGKRVDPIRVRDLIRFVKRHRDYLYGWINLDSINNPLLTRIHQTVMERAGVTPIPVWHAQSPMEELQRIMDRYEAEVDFICIGGLAKMPDDERIKILDQVFALYPNSNFHLLGVTSINVVFRYWDKVFSLDSTFPIWSRRKRLVLTEEGQTSADKVNPSWDGEDCMAYNFDFLSRLEESYDGLEIQVPLLPKYAKIHRQLAMF
;
A
#
# COMPACT_ATOMS: atom_id res chain seq x y z
N MET A 1 10.11 3.39 18.82
CA MET A 1 10.61 2.72 17.60
C MET A 1 9.39 2.26 16.82
N ASN A 2 9.26 2.61 15.54
CA ASN A 2 8.06 2.25 14.78
C ASN A 2 8.13 0.77 14.33
N TYR A 3 7.00 0.21 13.90
CA TYR A 3 6.89 -1.17 13.43
C TYR A 3 7.90 -1.53 12.32
N PHE A 4 8.05 -0.64 11.34
CA PHE A 4 8.96 -0.86 10.21
C PHE A 4 10.44 -0.82 10.62
N ASP A 5 10.80 -0.08 11.67
CA ASP A 5 12.16 -0.10 12.24
C ASP A 5 12.47 -1.45 12.88
N VAL A 6 11.49 -2.08 13.54
CA VAL A 6 11.61 -3.41 14.15
C VAL A 6 11.78 -4.46 13.06
N LYS A 7 10.85 -4.50 12.08
CA LYS A 7 10.95 -5.39 10.92
C LYS A 7 12.25 -5.18 10.15
N ALA A 8 12.71 -3.94 9.99
CA ALA A 8 13.96 -3.68 9.29
C ALA A 8 15.19 -4.31 9.96
N ARG A 9 15.22 -4.38 11.30
CA ARG A 9 16.27 -5.08 12.06
C ARG A 9 16.19 -6.59 11.85
N GLU A 10 14.99 -7.15 11.83
CA GLU A 10 14.77 -8.57 11.57
C GLU A 10 15.26 -8.94 10.17
N TRP A 11 14.81 -8.22 9.14
CA TRP A 11 15.24 -8.41 7.75
C TRP A 11 16.75 -8.28 7.59
N GLU A 12 17.36 -7.25 8.17
CA GLU A 12 18.81 -7.06 8.13
C GLU A 12 19.55 -8.22 8.83
N LYS A 13 19.09 -8.66 10.01
CA LYS A 13 19.68 -9.78 10.75
C LYS A 13 19.56 -11.09 9.97
N HIS A 14 18.40 -11.38 9.39
CA HIS A 14 18.19 -12.57 8.58
C HIS A 14 19.05 -12.56 7.33
N PHE A 15 19.17 -11.41 6.66
CA PHE A 15 20.05 -11.24 5.51
C PHE A 15 21.51 -11.57 5.87
N PHE A 16 22.08 -10.93 6.90
CA PHE A 16 23.48 -11.17 7.27
C PHE A 16 23.76 -12.55 7.87
N LYS A 17 22.74 -13.24 8.39
CA LYS A 17 22.87 -14.65 8.81
C LYS A 17 22.97 -15.62 7.62
N ARG A 18 22.38 -15.27 6.47
CA ARG A 18 22.29 -16.14 5.29
C ARG A 18 23.48 -16.02 4.36
N ILE A 19 24.18 -14.89 4.38
CA ILE A 19 25.25 -14.61 3.42
C ILE A 19 26.61 -14.94 4.01
N SER A 20 27.54 -15.42 3.18
CA SER A 20 28.94 -15.71 3.56
C SER A 20 29.77 -14.43 3.74
N SER A 21 31.05 -14.57 4.08
CA SER A 21 31.97 -13.44 4.27
C SER A 21 32.24 -12.63 2.99
N GLU A 22 32.04 -13.21 1.81
CA GLU A 22 32.28 -12.55 0.52
C GLU A 22 31.05 -12.66 -0.39
N VAL A 23 30.35 -11.53 -0.55
CA VAL A 23 29.05 -11.51 -1.22
C VAL A 23 29.09 -10.49 -2.34
N VAL A 24 28.83 -10.96 -3.55
CA VAL A 24 28.74 -10.09 -4.73
C VAL A 24 27.30 -9.57 -4.85
N CYS A 25 27.19 -8.25 -4.86
CA CYS A 25 25.97 -7.49 -5.02
C CYS A 25 26.00 -6.74 -6.35
N ASN A 26 25.09 -7.10 -7.27
CA ASN A 26 24.90 -6.36 -8.51
C ASN A 26 24.03 -5.13 -8.27
N THR A 27 24.51 -3.97 -8.71
CA THR A 27 23.66 -2.77 -8.84
C THR A 27 22.50 -3.06 -9.79
N GLY A 28 21.49 -2.20 -9.79
CA GLY A 28 20.39 -2.29 -10.75
C GLY A 28 20.83 -2.24 -12.23
N THR A 29 22.01 -1.68 -12.54
CA THR A 29 22.58 -1.65 -13.89
C THR A 29 23.60 -2.78 -14.15
N GLY A 30 23.67 -3.80 -13.29
CA GLY A 30 24.57 -4.94 -13.45
C GLY A 30 26.02 -4.73 -13.01
N LYS A 31 26.40 -3.54 -12.51
CA LYS A 31 27.75 -3.34 -11.97
C LYS A 31 27.93 -4.13 -10.66
N MET A 32 29.03 -4.89 -10.57
CA MET A 32 29.36 -5.68 -9.38
C MET A 32 29.92 -4.81 -8.26
N ASN A 33 29.45 -5.05 -7.04
CA ASN A 33 30.05 -4.59 -5.81
C ASN A 33 30.28 -5.80 -4.91
N MET A 34 31.39 -5.85 -4.20
CA MET A 34 31.72 -6.92 -3.28
C MET A 34 31.56 -6.40 -1.84
N ILE A 35 30.77 -7.09 -1.02
CA ILE A 35 30.75 -6.86 0.42
C ILE A 35 31.97 -7.59 0.99
N GLU A 36 32.92 -6.83 1.54
CA GLU A 36 34.19 -7.36 2.05
C GLU A 36 34.10 -7.75 3.52
N LYS A 37 33.36 -6.97 4.31
CA LYS A 37 33.26 -7.15 5.76
C LYS A 37 32.00 -6.53 6.30
N VAL A 38 31.35 -7.21 7.25
CA VAL A 38 30.24 -6.68 8.03
C VAL A 38 30.64 -6.65 9.49
N THR A 39 30.39 -5.51 10.15
CA THR A 39 30.65 -5.31 11.57
C THR A 39 29.35 -5.01 12.32
N ALA A 40 29.41 -4.79 13.63
CA ALA A 40 28.26 -4.34 14.40
C ALA A 40 27.70 -2.99 13.89
N LYS A 41 28.55 -2.12 13.31
CA LYS A 41 28.17 -0.74 12.92
C LYS A 41 28.15 -0.49 11.41
N PHE A 42 28.97 -1.20 10.63
CA PHE A 42 29.20 -0.89 9.22
C PHE A 42 29.16 -2.12 8.32
N VAL A 43 28.73 -1.89 7.08
CA VAL A 43 28.93 -2.76 5.91
C VAL A 43 30.05 -2.15 5.07
N TYR A 44 31.15 -2.87 4.88
CA TYR A 44 32.27 -2.47 4.03
C TYR A 44 32.13 -3.12 2.66
N PHE A 45 32.32 -2.34 1.60
CA PHE A 45 32.15 -2.81 0.23
C PHE A 45 33.11 -2.13 -0.75
N ARG A 46 33.41 -2.82 -1.83
CA ARG A 46 34.25 -2.33 -2.95
C ARG A 46 33.46 -2.41 -4.26
N SER A 47 33.61 -1.42 -5.12
CA SER A 47 33.05 -1.45 -6.48
C SER A 47 34.06 -2.12 -7.42
N SER A 48 33.63 -2.92 -8.39
CA SER A 48 34.57 -3.58 -9.33
C SER A 48 35.47 -2.61 -10.10
N LYS A 49 35.04 -1.35 -10.27
CA LYS A 49 35.82 -0.29 -10.93
C LYS A 49 36.84 0.43 -10.04
N ASN A 50 36.81 0.23 -8.72
CA ASN A 50 37.64 0.99 -7.80
C ASN A 50 38.15 0.08 -6.68
N SER A 51 39.47 0.03 -6.49
CA SER A 51 40.10 -0.72 -5.38
C SER A 51 39.80 -0.14 -4.00
N THR A 52 39.29 1.09 -3.92
CA THR A 52 38.96 1.76 -2.67
C THR A 52 37.78 1.10 -1.96
N THR A 53 38.01 0.68 -0.71
CA THR A 53 36.94 0.22 0.18
C THR A 53 36.09 1.39 0.68
N HIS A 54 34.77 1.24 0.56
CA HIS A 54 33.77 2.16 1.09
C HIS A 54 33.04 1.52 2.26
N ARG A 55 32.36 2.34 3.08
CA ARG A 55 31.55 1.85 4.21
C ARG A 55 30.17 2.49 4.24
N MET A 56 29.18 1.76 4.72
CA MET A 56 27.83 2.22 4.98
C MET A 56 27.42 1.88 6.42
N GLY A 57 26.86 2.85 7.14
CA GLY A 57 26.30 2.61 8.47
C GLY A 57 25.11 1.64 8.42
N ARG A 58 25.06 0.66 9.32
CA ARG A 58 23.96 -0.30 9.42
C ARG A 58 22.65 0.36 9.85
N ASP A 59 22.72 1.47 10.57
CA ASP A 59 21.58 2.35 10.85
C ASP A 59 20.95 2.92 9.57
N LYS A 60 21.78 3.35 8.61
CA LYS A 60 21.32 3.86 7.30
C LYS A 60 20.73 2.74 6.45
N LEU A 61 21.33 1.55 6.47
CA LEU A 61 20.75 0.36 5.82
C LEU A 61 19.38 0.03 6.41
N ARG A 62 19.25 -0.05 7.74
CA ARG A 62 17.97 -0.29 8.42
C ARG A 62 16.94 0.79 8.08
N ALA A 63 17.33 2.06 8.05
CA ALA A 63 16.42 3.14 7.65
C ALA A 63 15.92 2.97 6.20
N ALA A 64 16.79 2.53 5.29
CA ALA A 64 16.41 2.24 3.91
C ALA A 64 15.50 0.99 3.80
N ILE A 65 15.76 -0.07 4.58
CA ILE A 65 14.90 -1.25 4.68
C ILE A 65 13.52 -0.86 5.24
N ALA A 66 13.47 -0.08 6.33
CA ALA A 66 12.23 0.40 6.94
C ALA A 66 11.43 1.26 5.94
N PHE A 67 12.11 2.15 5.20
CA PHE A 67 11.48 2.92 4.13
C PHE A 67 10.94 2.04 3.01
N MET A 68 11.67 1.00 2.61
CA MET A 68 11.22 0.05 1.59
C MET A 68 10.00 -0.76 2.09
N LEU A 69 9.96 -1.20 3.34
CA LEU A 69 8.79 -1.86 3.91
C LEU A 69 7.59 -0.91 4.01
N TYR A 70 7.82 0.35 4.42
CA TYR A 70 6.77 1.34 4.53
C TYR A 70 6.20 1.77 3.17
N ARG A 71 7.03 2.09 2.18
CA ARG A 71 6.57 2.54 0.85
C ARG A 71 6.33 1.41 -0.13
N ARG A 72 6.88 0.22 0.12
CA ARG A 72 6.91 -0.96 -0.78
C ARG A 72 7.54 -0.73 -2.15
N THR A 73 8.02 0.47 -2.42
CA THR A 73 8.72 0.80 -3.67
C THR A 73 9.71 1.93 -3.43
N THR A 74 10.77 1.94 -4.23
CA THR A 74 11.75 3.02 -4.23
C THR A 74 12.46 3.12 -5.58
N MET A 75 12.79 4.36 -5.94
CA MET A 75 13.75 4.69 -6.99
C MET A 75 15.10 5.04 -6.41
N ARG A 76 16.14 5.03 -7.25
CA ARG A 76 17.50 5.40 -6.85
C ARG A 76 17.58 6.79 -6.23
N LYS A 77 16.89 7.78 -6.79
CA LYS A 77 16.86 9.17 -6.30
C LYS A 77 16.34 9.24 -4.85
N GLN A 78 15.32 8.45 -4.50
CA GLN A 78 14.79 8.42 -3.14
C GLN A 78 15.76 7.81 -2.12
N LEU A 79 16.73 7.00 -2.57
CA LEU A 79 17.74 6.37 -1.72
C LEU A 79 18.92 7.29 -1.40
N GLU A 80 19.07 8.43 -2.10
CA GLU A 80 20.13 9.42 -1.86
C GLU A 80 20.11 9.96 -0.43
N LYS A 81 18.91 10.09 0.16
CA LYS A 81 18.73 10.54 1.54
C LYS A 81 19.31 9.58 2.59
N PHE A 82 19.54 8.32 2.23
CA PHE A 82 20.13 7.32 3.13
C PHE A 82 21.63 7.18 2.93
N HIS A 83 22.09 7.23 1.67
CA HIS A 83 23.50 7.02 1.35
C HIS A 83 23.88 7.56 -0.03
N ARG A 84 25.07 8.16 -0.16
CA ARG A 84 25.59 8.68 -1.44
C ARG A 84 25.83 7.58 -2.48
N PHE A 85 26.17 6.36 -2.05
CA PHE A 85 26.30 5.21 -2.94
C PHE A 85 24.94 4.51 -3.12
N ASN A 86 23.94 5.27 -3.59
CA ASN A 86 22.55 4.83 -3.75
C ASN A 86 22.39 3.63 -4.70
N SER A 87 23.26 3.49 -5.70
CA SER A 87 23.25 2.36 -6.64
C SER A 87 23.66 1.05 -5.97
N PHE A 88 24.64 1.11 -5.05
CA PHE A 88 25.01 -0.01 -4.20
C PHE A 88 23.88 -0.32 -3.21
N LEU A 89 23.33 0.70 -2.54
CA LEU A 89 22.22 0.52 -1.61
C LEU A 89 21.00 -0.13 -2.28
N MET A 90 20.65 0.27 -3.51
CA MET A 90 19.57 -0.37 -4.27
C MET A 90 19.86 -1.85 -4.56
N GLY A 91 21.09 -2.18 -4.95
CA GLY A 91 21.51 -3.57 -5.13
C GLY A 91 21.42 -4.35 -3.82
N LEU A 92 21.86 -3.76 -2.72
CA LEU A 92 21.82 -4.38 -1.40
C LEU A 92 20.37 -4.62 -0.94
N LEU A 93 19.47 -3.65 -1.11
CA LEU A 93 18.05 -3.83 -0.83
C LEU A 93 17.43 -4.93 -1.70
N ARG A 94 17.80 -5.02 -2.98
CA ARG A 94 17.37 -6.13 -3.85
C ARG A 94 17.83 -7.48 -3.31
N MET A 95 19.02 -7.57 -2.70
CA MET A 95 19.49 -8.80 -2.07
C MET A 95 18.76 -9.11 -0.76
N VAL A 96 18.51 -8.10 0.09
CA VAL A 96 17.72 -8.23 1.32
C VAL A 96 16.33 -8.78 0.99
N PHE A 97 15.72 -8.26 -0.07
CA PHE A 97 14.37 -8.61 -0.52
C PHE A 97 14.37 -9.53 -1.75
N SER A 98 15.38 -10.39 -1.92
CA SER A 98 15.58 -11.15 -3.17
C SER A 98 14.40 -12.05 -3.55
N GLN A 99 13.69 -12.58 -2.55
CA GLN A 99 12.51 -13.42 -2.74
C GLN A 99 11.24 -12.62 -3.05
N ILE A 100 11.22 -11.34 -2.68
CA ILE A 100 9.99 -10.54 -2.62
C ILE A 100 10.09 -9.24 -3.36
N SER A 101 11.09 -9.04 -4.21
CA SER A 101 11.25 -7.79 -4.94
C SER A 101 11.32 -8.00 -6.44
N LYS A 102 10.77 -7.03 -7.17
CA LYS A 102 10.90 -6.89 -8.61
C LYS A 102 11.64 -5.61 -8.92
N ILE A 103 12.51 -5.65 -9.92
CA ILE A 103 13.19 -4.47 -10.46
C ILE A 103 12.70 -4.21 -11.87
N ARG A 104 12.36 -2.96 -12.17
CA ARG A 104 11.88 -2.54 -13.48
C ARG A 104 12.59 -1.24 -13.90
N ARG A 105 12.75 -1.07 -15.22
CA ARG A 105 13.12 0.20 -15.83
C ARG A 105 11.88 1.05 -16.11
N THR A 106 11.92 2.29 -15.66
CA THR A 106 10.94 3.36 -15.91
C THR A 106 11.59 4.44 -16.78
N ALA A 107 10.81 5.40 -17.26
CA ALA A 107 11.32 6.55 -18.01
C ALA A 107 12.39 7.36 -17.24
N LYS A 108 12.37 7.37 -15.90
CA LYS A 108 13.34 8.13 -15.07
C LYS A 108 14.39 7.26 -14.36
N GLY A 109 14.46 5.96 -14.68
CA GLY A 109 15.46 5.05 -14.14
C GLY A 109 14.89 3.78 -13.55
N LEU A 110 15.64 3.16 -12.63
CA LEU A 110 15.26 1.87 -12.05
C LEU A 110 14.37 2.05 -10.82
N ARG A 111 13.33 1.22 -10.75
CA ARG A 111 12.43 1.08 -9.62
C ARG A 111 12.56 -0.32 -9.03
N LEU A 112 12.75 -0.37 -7.72
CA LEU A 112 12.63 -1.59 -6.93
C LEU A 112 11.25 -1.55 -6.26
N SER A 113 10.47 -2.62 -6.37
CA SER A 113 9.16 -2.76 -5.70
C SER A 113 9.11 -4.10 -4.97
N LEU A 114 8.40 -4.16 -3.85
CA LEU A 114 8.06 -5.41 -3.19
C LEU A 114 6.87 -6.07 -3.90
N ARG A 115 6.85 -7.39 -3.94
CA ARG A 115 5.73 -8.26 -4.36
C ARG A 115 4.77 -8.46 -3.19
N GLY A 116 3.55 -8.89 -3.50
CA GLY A 116 2.44 -8.99 -2.55
C GLY A 116 1.61 -7.71 -2.52
N CYS A 117 0.35 -7.83 -2.12
CA CYS A 117 -0.64 -6.76 -2.14
C CYS A 117 -0.86 -6.18 -0.75
N ARG A 118 -0.60 -4.87 -0.59
CA ARG A 118 -1.00 -4.18 0.64
C ARG A 118 -2.51 -3.95 0.65
N PHE A 119 -3.18 -4.55 1.61
CA PHE A 119 -4.56 -4.22 1.91
C PHE A 119 -4.67 -2.88 2.67
N ILE A 120 -5.55 -1.99 2.20
CA ILE A 120 -5.83 -0.70 2.81
C ILE A 120 -7.33 -0.66 3.17
N PRO A 121 -7.72 -0.92 4.43
CA PRO A 121 -9.12 -0.92 4.82
C PRO A 121 -9.77 0.46 4.66
N ALA A 122 -10.99 0.46 4.12
CA ALA A 122 -11.80 1.65 3.90
C ALA A 122 -13.06 1.65 4.78
N GLY A 123 -13.70 2.82 4.91
CA GLY A 123 -15.02 2.95 5.57
C GLY A 123 -15.00 2.96 7.10
N MET A 124 -13.84 3.23 7.70
CA MET A 124 -13.66 3.29 9.16
C MET A 124 -13.16 4.65 9.67
N ASP A 125 -13.32 5.70 8.87
CA ASP A 125 -12.87 7.07 9.14
C ASP A 125 -13.33 7.62 10.50
N ARG A 126 -14.48 7.14 10.96
CA ARG A 126 -15.15 7.55 12.20
C ARG A 126 -15.26 6.42 13.22
N ASP A 127 -14.62 5.28 12.98
CA ASP A 127 -14.66 4.12 13.88
C ASP A 127 -13.28 3.86 14.51
N PRO A 128 -12.98 4.47 15.67
CA PRO A 128 -11.68 4.28 16.34
C PRO A 128 -11.45 2.84 16.81
N ARG A 129 -12.51 2.02 16.99
CA ARG A 129 -12.37 0.62 17.38
C ARG A 129 -11.89 -0.22 16.19
N ALA A 130 -12.51 -0.03 15.02
CA ALA A 130 -12.04 -0.68 13.79
C ALA A 130 -10.61 -0.26 13.43
N ILE A 131 -10.25 1.01 13.61
CA ILE A 131 -8.86 1.47 13.41
C ILE A 131 -7.91 0.76 14.39
N ALA A 132 -8.24 0.69 15.67
CA ALA A 132 -7.44 -0.01 16.67
C ALA A 132 -7.24 -1.50 16.31
N MET A 133 -8.33 -2.18 15.95
CA MET A 133 -8.32 -3.59 15.57
C MET A 133 -7.48 -3.83 14.31
N SER A 134 -7.62 -3.00 13.28
CA SER A 134 -6.81 -3.10 12.06
C SER A 134 -5.31 -2.94 12.39
N LYS A 135 -4.98 -2.01 13.28
CA LYS A 135 -3.61 -1.77 13.74
C LYS A 135 -2.99 -2.97 14.44
N GLU A 136 -3.77 -3.69 15.26
CA GLU A 136 -3.30 -4.90 15.95
C GLU A 136 -2.97 -6.04 14.98
N GLN A 137 -3.62 -6.05 13.81
CA GLN A 137 -3.29 -6.96 12.71
C GLN A 137 -2.13 -6.46 11.82
N GLY A 138 -1.41 -5.41 12.23
CA GLY A 138 -0.27 -4.89 11.47
C GLY A 138 -0.64 -3.99 10.30
N ILE A 139 -1.88 -3.47 10.24
CA ILE A 139 -2.27 -2.48 9.24
C ILE A 139 -1.80 -1.09 9.70
N HIS A 140 -1.08 -0.40 8.81
CA HIS A 140 -0.48 0.92 9.09
C HIS A 140 -1.05 2.05 8.25
N VAL A 141 -1.81 1.72 7.21
CA VAL A 141 -2.41 2.67 6.28
C VAL A 141 -3.88 2.33 6.14
N ILE A 142 -4.74 3.34 6.23
CA ILE A 142 -6.18 3.21 6.10
C ILE A 142 -6.65 4.15 4.99
N LEU A 143 -7.71 3.81 4.27
CA LEU A 143 -8.30 4.70 3.27
C LEU A 143 -9.33 5.58 3.97
N ALA A 144 -9.22 6.89 3.76
CA ALA A 144 -10.23 7.84 4.20
C ALA A 144 -10.71 8.74 3.08
N SER A 145 -12.01 9.01 3.06
CA SER A 145 -12.62 9.87 2.05
C SER A 145 -12.65 11.33 2.51
N TYR A 146 -12.12 12.24 1.68
CA TYR A 146 -12.21 13.68 1.93
C TYR A 146 -13.66 14.14 2.08
N PHE A 147 -14.60 13.50 1.38
CA PHE A 147 -16.04 13.75 1.53
C PHE A 147 -16.51 13.61 2.98
N HIS A 148 -15.99 12.65 3.75
CA HIS A 148 -16.35 12.45 5.15
C HIS A 148 -15.49 13.28 6.11
N LEU A 149 -14.21 13.49 5.78
CA LEU A 149 -13.27 14.22 6.64
C LEU A 149 -13.48 15.73 6.61
N ARG A 150 -13.99 16.30 5.51
CA ARG A 150 -14.26 17.75 5.44
C ARG A 150 -15.33 18.21 6.44
N ASP A 151 -16.17 17.29 6.90
CA ASP A 151 -17.22 17.54 7.90
C ASP A 151 -16.74 17.25 9.34
N ASP A 152 -15.51 16.73 9.52
CA ASP A 152 -14.91 16.49 10.83
C ASP A 152 -14.31 17.80 11.37
N LEU A 153 -15.19 18.68 11.87
CA LEU A 153 -14.82 20.03 12.35
C LEU A 153 -13.77 20.03 13.46
N TYR A 154 -13.69 18.94 14.24
CA TYR A 154 -12.74 18.77 15.34
C TYR A 154 -11.47 18.02 14.93
N GLU A 155 -11.36 17.60 13.67
CA GLU A 155 -10.23 16.84 13.13
C GLU A 155 -9.89 15.59 13.97
N ASN A 156 -10.92 14.89 14.46
CA ASN A 156 -10.78 13.68 15.25
C ASN A 156 -9.90 12.63 14.59
N PHE A 157 -9.90 12.55 13.24
CA PHE A 157 -9.02 11.66 12.49
C PHE A 157 -7.53 11.84 12.87
N ARG A 158 -7.09 13.08 13.19
CA ARG A 158 -5.70 13.33 13.63
C ARG A 158 -5.40 12.71 14.98
N SER A 159 -6.38 12.70 15.87
CA SER A 159 -6.28 12.03 17.17
C SER A 159 -6.11 10.53 16.96
N TYR A 160 -6.92 9.93 16.09
CA TYR A 160 -6.84 8.50 15.76
C TYR A 160 -5.51 8.13 15.11
N CYS A 161 -5.04 8.90 14.12
CA CYS A 161 -3.73 8.69 13.49
C CYS A 161 -2.58 8.72 14.51
N ARG A 162 -2.60 9.63 15.49
CA ARG A 162 -1.58 9.71 16.55
C ARG A 162 -1.69 8.54 17.52
N LYS A 163 -2.90 8.29 18.03
CA LYS A 163 -3.17 7.27 19.03
C LYS A 163 -2.80 5.87 18.54
N TYR A 164 -3.18 5.53 17.31
CA TYR A 164 -2.97 4.19 16.75
C TYR A 164 -1.74 4.10 15.84
N GLY A 165 -1.06 5.23 15.56
CA GLY A 165 0.12 5.25 14.68
C GLY A 165 -0.20 4.72 13.28
N VAL A 166 -1.32 5.17 12.71
CA VAL A 166 -1.77 4.88 11.34
C VAL A 166 -1.66 6.13 10.47
N LYS A 167 -1.54 5.94 9.16
CA LYS A 167 -1.55 7.01 8.15
C LYS A 167 -2.76 6.86 7.23
N ILE A 168 -3.14 7.95 6.58
CA ILE A 168 -4.31 7.98 5.70
C ILE A 168 -3.87 8.00 4.23
N LEU A 169 -4.35 7.04 3.43
CA LEU A 169 -4.49 7.26 2.00
C LEU A 169 -5.78 8.04 1.78
N LEU A 170 -5.66 9.29 1.32
CA LEU A 170 -6.81 10.18 1.17
C LEU A 170 -7.44 9.98 -0.21
N ASP A 171 -8.66 9.47 -0.24
CA ASP A 171 -9.52 9.51 -1.43
C ASP A 171 -10.19 10.90 -1.56
N SER A 172 -10.45 11.30 -2.80
CA SER A 172 -11.10 12.56 -3.13
C SER A 172 -12.54 12.60 -2.63
N GLY A 173 -13.19 11.45 -2.51
CA GLY A 173 -14.59 11.32 -2.14
C GLY A 173 -15.57 11.61 -3.27
N ALA A 174 -15.11 11.70 -4.54
CA ALA A 174 -15.99 11.89 -5.69
C ALA A 174 -17.06 10.79 -5.79
N TRP A 175 -16.69 9.54 -5.52
CA TRP A 175 -17.63 8.42 -5.45
C TRP A 175 -18.68 8.59 -4.34
N SER A 176 -18.24 8.97 -3.14
CA SER A 176 -19.14 9.20 -2.00
C SER A 176 -20.14 10.33 -2.30
N LEU A 177 -19.67 11.40 -2.95
CA LEU A 177 -20.51 12.52 -3.39
C LEU A 177 -21.57 12.05 -4.40
N HIS A 178 -21.15 11.35 -5.46
CA HIS A 178 -22.06 10.80 -6.47
C HIS A 178 -23.08 9.84 -5.86
N SER A 179 -22.64 8.91 -5.01
CA SER A 179 -23.54 7.98 -4.34
C SER A 179 -24.55 8.67 -3.42
N ALA A 180 -24.19 9.80 -2.80
CA ALA A 180 -25.13 10.57 -1.99
C ALA A 180 -26.16 11.30 -2.87
N GLN A 181 -25.72 11.84 -4.01
CA GLN A 181 -26.59 12.48 -4.99
C GLN A 181 -27.57 11.49 -5.62
N ASP A 182 -27.13 10.28 -5.98
CA ASP A 182 -28.00 9.19 -6.46
C ASP A 182 -29.10 8.83 -5.45
N GLN A 183 -28.83 9.00 -4.15
CA GLN A 183 -29.78 8.78 -3.06
C GLN A 183 -30.68 10.00 -2.77
N GLY A 184 -30.62 11.05 -3.59
CA GLY A 184 -31.40 12.27 -3.42
C GLY A 184 -30.94 13.17 -2.27
N LYS A 185 -29.75 12.93 -1.69
CA LYS A 185 -29.22 13.76 -0.61
C LYS A 185 -28.66 15.07 -1.16
N ARG A 186 -29.02 16.18 -0.51
CA ARG A 186 -28.39 17.48 -0.79
C ARG A 186 -27.04 17.53 -0.08
N VAL A 187 -25.96 17.56 -0.86
CA VAL A 187 -24.58 17.54 -0.38
C VAL A 187 -23.75 18.56 -1.15
N ASP A 188 -22.89 19.28 -0.43
CA ASP A 188 -22.04 20.30 -1.05
C ASP A 188 -21.01 19.68 -2.01
N PRO A 189 -20.76 20.30 -3.17
CA PRO A 189 -19.77 19.78 -4.12
C PRO A 189 -18.37 19.80 -3.53
N ILE A 190 -17.53 18.87 -3.95
CA ILE A 190 -16.11 18.84 -3.58
C ILE A 190 -15.34 19.75 -4.52
N ARG A 191 -14.69 20.78 -3.99
CA ARG A 191 -13.89 21.72 -4.78
C ARG A 191 -12.41 21.33 -4.69
N VAL A 192 -11.73 21.27 -5.84
CA VAL A 192 -10.29 20.92 -5.90
C VAL A 192 -9.43 21.83 -5.02
N ARG A 193 -9.79 23.12 -4.89
CA ARG A 193 -9.08 24.08 -4.03
C ARG A 193 -9.17 23.70 -2.55
N ASP A 194 -10.30 23.17 -2.11
CA ASP A 194 -10.52 22.79 -0.72
C ASP A 194 -9.74 21.52 -0.38
N LEU A 195 -9.72 20.56 -1.31
CA LEU A 195 -8.87 19.37 -1.23
C LEU A 195 -7.38 19.73 -1.17
N ILE A 196 -6.90 20.67 -2.00
CA ILE A 196 -5.50 21.16 -1.96
C ILE A 196 -5.18 21.76 -0.59
N ARG A 197 -6.06 22.61 -0.04
CA ARG A 197 -5.88 23.21 1.28
C ARG A 197 -5.81 22.14 2.37
N PHE A 198 -6.70 21.15 2.30
CA PHE A 198 -6.72 20.03 3.24
C PHE A 198 -5.42 19.22 3.19
N VAL A 199 -4.96 18.83 2.00
CA VAL A 199 -3.71 18.08 1.82
C VAL A 199 -2.52 18.83 2.38
N LYS A 200 -2.40 20.13 2.09
CA LYS A 200 -1.30 20.96 2.61
C LYS A 200 -1.31 21.05 4.13
N ARG A 201 -2.49 21.24 4.73
CA ARG A 201 -2.67 21.36 6.18
C ARG A 201 -2.37 20.06 6.93
N HIS A 202 -2.65 18.90 6.33
CA HIS A 202 -2.61 17.61 7.01
C HIS A 202 -1.56 16.63 6.49
N ARG A 203 -0.60 17.10 5.70
CA ARG A 203 0.40 16.26 5.02
C ARG A 203 1.09 15.24 5.93
N ASP A 204 1.37 15.61 7.18
CA ASP A 204 2.02 14.73 8.15
C ASP A 204 1.20 13.50 8.55
N TYR A 205 -0.12 13.51 8.32
CA TYR A 205 -1.00 12.37 8.59
C TYR A 205 -1.25 11.51 7.36
N LEU A 206 -0.89 12.01 6.17
CA LEU A 206 -1.21 11.35 4.91
C LEU A 206 -0.07 10.42 4.46
N TYR A 207 -0.43 9.19 4.13
CA TYR A 207 0.40 8.25 3.37
C TYR A 207 0.50 8.67 1.90
N GLY A 208 -0.61 9.16 1.35
CA GLY A 208 -0.77 9.63 -0.02
C GLY A 208 -2.15 10.27 -0.18
N TRP A 209 -2.39 10.88 -1.33
CA TRP A 209 -3.68 11.47 -1.66
C TRP A 209 -3.96 11.28 -3.15
N ILE A 210 -5.18 10.85 -3.43
CA ILE A 210 -5.68 10.57 -4.77
C ILE A 210 -6.20 11.88 -5.37
N ASN A 211 -6.10 12.04 -6.68
CA ASN A 211 -6.62 13.23 -7.36
C ASN A 211 -8.15 13.30 -7.24
N LEU A 212 -8.70 14.52 -7.38
CA LEU A 212 -10.15 14.67 -7.53
C LEU A 212 -10.56 14.21 -8.92
N ASP A 213 -11.06 12.99 -9.01
CA ASP A 213 -11.63 12.46 -10.23
C ASP A 213 -13.05 12.99 -10.46
N SER A 214 -13.42 13.04 -11.74
CA SER A 214 -14.78 13.29 -12.18
C SER A 214 -15.27 12.03 -12.88
N ILE A 215 -16.28 11.39 -12.30
CA ILE A 215 -16.90 10.19 -12.86
C ILE A 215 -17.35 10.48 -14.30
N ASN A 216 -16.97 9.59 -15.23
CA ASN A 216 -17.23 9.69 -16.67
C ASN A 216 -16.65 10.95 -17.36
N ASN A 217 -15.70 11.67 -16.75
CA ASN A 217 -15.08 12.85 -17.36
C ASN A 217 -13.55 12.85 -17.17
N PRO A 218 -12.79 12.09 -17.99
CA PRO A 218 -11.34 12.00 -17.88
C PRO A 218 -10.62 13.33 -18.12
N LEU A 219 -11.20 14.22 -18.95
CA LEU A 219 -10.64 15.55 -19.19
C LEU A 219 -10.67 16.40 -17.92
N LEU A 220 -11.79 16.42 -17.20
CA LEU A 220 -11.91 17.17 -15.95
C LEU A 220 -11.02 16.58 -14.86
N THR A 221 -10.94 15.24 -14.75
CA THR A 221 -9.97 14.53 -13.88
C THR A 221 -8.53 15.00 -14.14
N ARG A 222 -8.16 15.17 -15.41
CA ARG A 222 -6.82 15.66 -15.82
C ARG A 222 -6.60 17.12 -15.46
N ILE A 223 -7.63 17.97 -15.61
CA ILE A 223 -7.57 19.37 -15.20
C ILE A 223 -7.34 19.46 -13.69
N HIS A 224 -8.08 18.69 -12.89
CA HIS A 224 -7.90 18.64 -11.44
C HIS A 224 -6.49 18.18 -11.05
N GLN A 225 -5.99 17.10 -11.66
CA GLN A 225 -4.61 16.63 -11.48
C GLN A 225 -3.60 17.75 -11.71
N THR A 226 -3.72 18.47 -12.83
CA THR A 226 -2.80 19.56 -13.21
C THR A 226 -2.89 20.75 -12.26
N VAL A 227 -4.10 21.11 -11.81
CA VAL A 227 -4.32 22.19 -10.84
C VAL A 227 -3.67 21.85 -9.49
N MET A 228 -3.81 20.61 -9.04
CA MET A 228 -3.16 20.11 -7.81
C MET A 228 -1.63 20.17 -7.93
N GLU A 229 -1.06 19.70 -9.04
CA GLU A 229 0.38 19.73 -9.30
C GLU A 229 0.95 21.14 -9.30
N ARG A 230 0.28 22.08 -10.01
CA ARG A 230 0.68 23.49 -10.04
C ARG A 230 0.63 24.16 -8.67
N ALA A 231 -0.22 23.66 -7.77
CA ALA A 231 -0.29 24.11 -6.39
C ALA A 231 0.79 23.48 -5.48
N GLY A 232 1.69 22.64 -6.02
CA GLY A 232 2.77 22.00 -5.27
C GLY A 232 2.36 20.76 -4.50
N VAL A 233 1.22 20.15 -4.84
CA VAL A 233 0.80 18.84 -4.31
C VAL A 233 0.83 17.82 -5.45
N THR A 234 1.43 16.64 -5.24
CA THR A 234 1.57 15.60 -6.27
C THR A 234 0.56 14.48 -5.99
N PRO A 235 -0.67 14.54 -6.51
CA PRO A 235 -1.67 13.51 -6.26
C PRO A 235 -1.37 12.23 -7.05
N ILE A 236 -1.83 11.12 -6.48
CA ILE A 236 -1.83 9.81 -7.14
C ILE A 236 -2.88 9.85 -8.26
N PRO A 237 -2.49 9.60 -9.52
CA PRO A 237 -3.41 9.61 -10.63
C PRO A 237 -4.32 8.38 -10.61
N VAL A 238 -5.56 8.56 -11.08
CA VAL A 238 -6.54 7.49 -11.28
C VAL A 238 -6.78 7.32 -12.77
N TRP A 239 -6.76 6.08 -13.24
CA TRP A 239 -7.37 5.67 -14.50
C TRP A 239 -8.67 4.91 -14.18
N HIS A 240 -9.76 5.23 -14.88
CA HIS A 240 -11.04 4.56 -14.70
C HIS A 240 -11.17 3.45 -15.73
N ALA A 241 -11.66 2.28 -15.32
CA ALA A 241 -11.82 1.12 -16.19
C ALA A 241 -12.70 1.38 -17.44
N GLN A 242 -13.59 2.37 -17.37
CA GLN A 242 -14.43 2.82 -18.49
C GLN A 242 -13.73 3.81 -19.44
N SER A 243 -12.52 4.28 -19.10
CA SER A 243 -11.75 5.19 -19.95
C SER A 243 -10.96 4.42 -21.02
N PRO A 244 -10.69 5.04 -22.18
CA PRO A 244 -9.85 4.42 -23.21
C PRO A 244 -8.46 4.02 -22.68
N MET A 245 -7.89 2.96 -23.24
CA MET A 245 -6.58 2.43 -22.83
C MET A 245 -5.43 3.42 -23.14
N GLU A 246 -5.62 4.28 -24.13
CA GLU A 246 -4.71 5.38 -24.47
C GLU A 246 -4.55 6.36 -23.30
N GLU A 247 -5.59 6.55 -22.50
CA GLU A 247 -5.51 7.39 -21.29
C GLU A 247 -4.66 6.72 -20.21
N LEU A 248 -4.75 5.37 -20.07
CA LEU A 248 -3.86 4.63 -19.18
C LEU A 248 -2.41 4.78 -19.63
N GLN A 249 -2.13 4.55 -20.92
CA GLN A 249 -0.78 4.71 -21.49
C GLN A 249 -0.22 6.11 -21.20
N ARG A 250 -1.03 7.15 -21.40
CA ARG A 250 -0.64 8.54 -21.09
C ARG A 250 -0.32 8.74 -19.60
N ILE A 251 -1.10 8.15 -18.70
CA ILE A 251 -0.86 8.21 -17.25
C ILE A 251 0.43 7.46 -16.90
N MET A 252 0.64 6.27 -17.47
CA MET A 252 1.85 5.47 -17.29
C MET A 252 3.10 6.25 -17.70
N ASP A 253 3.11 6.82 -18.91
CA ASP A 253 4.26 7.56 -19.44
C ASP A 253 4.63 8.78 -18.60
N ARG A 254 3.61 9.50 -18.10
CA ARG A 254 3.82 10.73 -17.33
C ARG A 254 4.19 10.46 -15.88
N TYR A 255 3.47 9.55 -15.21
CA TYR A 255 3.49 9.47 -13.75
C TYR A 255 4.16 8.25 -13.18
N GLU A 256 4.29 7.14 -13.93
CA GLU A 256 4.77 5.88 -13.36
C GLU A 256 6.08 6.05 -12.59
N ALA A 257 7.00 6.86 -13.11
CA ALA A 257 8.28 7.08 -12.47
C ALA A 257 8.20 8.00 -11.23
N GLU A 258 7.18 8.83 -11.09
CA GLU A 258 7.09 9.86 -10.04
C GLU A 258 6.27 9.43 -8.83
N VAL A 259 5.23 8.62 -9.05
CA VAL A 259 4.34 8.14 -7.99
C VAL A 259 4.63 6.70 -7.64
N ASP A 260 4.30 6.29 -6.42
CA ASP A 260 4.57 4.92 -5.97
C ASP A 260 3.67 3.90 -6.67
N PHE A 261 2.45 4.29 -7.04
CA PHE A 261 1.47 3.49 -7.75
C PHE A 261 0.47 4.39 -8.49
N ILE A 262 -0.27 3.79 -9.42
CA ILE A 262 -1.40 4.40 -10.14
C ILE A 262 -2.68 3.71 -9.69
N CYS A 263 -3.75 4.47 -9.46
CA CYS A 263 -5.04 3.91 -9.07
C CYS A 263 -5.84 3.44 -10.29
N ILE A 264 -6.54 2.32 -10.14
CA ILE A 264 -7.54 1.82 -11.09
C ILE A 264 -8.91 1.98 -10.43
N GLY A 265 -9.69 2.95 -10.92
CA GLY A 265 -11.04 3.28 -10.48
C GLY A 265 -12.13 2.68 -11.36
N GLY A 266 -13.39 2.87 -10.99
CA GLY A 266 -14.54 2.41 -11.76
C GLY A 266 -14.83 0.90 -11.65
N LEU A 267 -14.19 0.19 -10.73
CA LEU A 267 -14.32 -1.26 -10.57
C LEU A 267 -15.50 -1.67 -9.68
N ALA A 268 -15.94 -0.82 -8.75
CA ALA A 268 -16.84 -1.19 -7.65
C ALA A 268 -18.25 -1.65 -8.10
N LYS A 269 -18.83 -1.02 -9.13
CA LYS A 269 -20.14 -1.41 -9.70
C LYS A 269 -20.03 -2.31 -10.94
N MET A 270 -18.81 -2.63 -11.37
CA MET A 270 -18.57 -3.44 -12.56
C MET A 270 -18.80 -4.93 -12.23
N PRO A 271 -19.53 -5.68 -13.07
CA PRO A 271 -19.60 -7.14 -12.96
C PRO A 271 -18.22 -7.80 -12.94
N ASP A 272 -18.08 -8.93 -12.25
CA ASP A 272 -16.77 -9.56 -12.05
C ASP A 272 -16.12 -10.04 -13.36
N ASP A 273 -16.90 -10.52 -14.33
CA ASP A 273 -16.42 -10.94 -15.65
C ASP A 273 -15.85 -9.79 -16.47
N GLU A 274 -16.55 -8.66 -16.51
CA GLU A 274 -16.05 -7.43 -17.14
C GLU A 274 -14.80 -6.90 -16.42
N ARG A 275 -14.83 -6.90 -15.07
CA ARG A 275 -13.69 -6.48 -14.26
C ARG A 275 -12.46 -7.32 -14.53
N ILE A 276 -12.61 -8.64 -14.58
CA ILE A 276 -11.56 -9.60 -14.90
C ILE A 276 -11.00 -9.33 -16.30
N LYS A 277 -11.87 -9.17 -17.30
CA LYS A 277 -11.44 -8.88 -18.68
C LYS A 277 -10.57 -7.63 -18.77
N ILE A 278 -10.96 -6.55 -18.11
CA ILE A 278 -10.20 -5.29 -18.12
C ILE A 278 -8.88 -5.44 -17.36
N LEU A 279 -8.91 -6.05 -16.18
CA LEU A 279 -7.69 -6.27 -15.39
C LEU A 279 -6.69 -7.19 -16.11
N ASP A 280 -7.16 -8.24 -16.78
CA ASP A 280 -6.31 -9.11 -17.61
C ASP A 280 -5.63 -8.31 -18.74
N GLN A 281 -6.34 -7.39 -19.40
CA GLN A 281 -5.75 -6.49 -20.41
C GLN A 281 -4.69 -5.55 -19.80
N VAL A 282 -5.00 -4.92 -18.67
CA VAL A 282 -4.08 -3.99 -17.99
C VAL A 282 -2.80 -4.70 -17.54
N PHE A 283 -2.93 -5.88 -16.91
CA PHE A 283 -1.76 -6.63 -16.43
C PHE A 283 -0.98 -7.30 -17.56
N ALA A 284 -1.60 -7.59 -18.71
CA ALA A 284 -0.88 -8.02 -19.90
C ALA A 284 0.01 -6.89 -20.47
N LEU A 285 -0.51 -5.66 -20.53
CA LEU A 285 0.24 -4.49 -21.01
C LEU A 285 1.32 -4.03 -20.02
N TYR A 286 1.03 -4.13 -18.71
CA TYR A 286 1.84 -3.54 -17.65
C TYR A 286 2.11 -4.50 -16.47
N PRO A 287 2.67 -5.69 -16.70
CA PRO A 287 2.78 -6.77 -15.71
C PRO A 287 3.62 -6.41 -14.47
N ASN A 288 4.52 -5.44 -14.61
CA ASN A 288 5.45 -5.04 -13.56
C ASN A 288 5.14 -3.66 -12.95
N SER A 289 4.05 -3.02 -13.36
CA SER A 289 3.60 -1.75 -12.79
C SER A 289 3.11 -1.93 -11.36
N ASN A 290 3.07 -0.82 -10.63
CA ASN A 290 2.44 -0.78 -9.31
C ASN A 290 1.05 -0.17 -9.46
N PHE A 291 0.01 -0.99 -9.35
CA PHE A 291 -1.38 -0.54 -9.38
C PHE A 291 -2.05 -0.65 -8.02
N HIS A 292 -2.93 0.31 -7.73
CA HIS A 292 -3.85 0.27 -6.59
C HIS A 292 -5.28 0.06 -7.09
N LEU A 293 -5.95 -1.01 -6.70
CA LEU A 293 -7.34 -1.25 -7.10
C LEU A 293 -8.29 -0.55 -6.13
N LEU A 294 -9.12 0.35 -6.65
CA LEU A 294 -10.06 1.13 -5.83
C LEU A 294 -11.36 0.37 -5.55
N GLY A 295 -11.72 0.26 -4.27
CA GLY A 295 -13.04 -0.21 -3.83
C GLY A 295 -13.41 -1.64 -4.27
N VAL A 296 -12.45 -2.56 -4.28
CA VAL A 296 -12.71 -3.95 -4.70
C VAL A 296 -13.19 -4.77 -3.50
N THR A 297 -14.45 -5.17 -3.50
CA THR A 297 -15.05 -6.02 -2.46
C THR A 297 -15.22 -7.48 -2.88
N SER A 298 -15.15 -7.80 -4.18
CA SER A 298 -15.23 -9.18 -4.65
C SER A 298 -13.96 -9.95 -4.28
N ILE A 299 -14.12 -10.97 -3.43
CA ILE A 299 -13.01 -11.82 -3.01
C ILE A 299 -12.41 -12.60 -4.19
N ASN A 300 -13.24 -13.00 -5.17
CA ASN A 300 -12.78 -13.70 -6.35
C ASN A 300 -11.77 -12.87 -7.15
N VAL A 301 -12.03 -11.56 -7.25
CA VAL A 301 -11.11 -10.63 -7.92
C VAL A 301 -9.87 -10.39 -7.08
N VAL A 302 -10.01 -10.25 -5.75
CA VAL A 302 -8.86 -10.13 -4.85
C VAL A 302 -7.94 -11.35 -5.00
N PHE A 303 -8.46 -12.57 -4.91
CA PHE A 303 -7.68 -13.81 -5.02
C PHE A 303 -7.09 -14.06 -6.40
N ARG A 304 -7.72 -13.56 -7.47
CA ARG A 304 -7.17 -13.68 -8.82
C ARG A 304 -5.96 -12.76 -9.07
N TYR A 305 -5.85 -11.63 -8.36
CA TYR A 305 -4.91 -10.56 -8.71
C TYR A 305 -4.01 -10.07 -7.56
N TRP A 306 -4.15 -10.56 -6.33
CA TRP A 306 -3.36 -10.07 -5.19
C TRP A 306 -1.85 -10.20 -5.40
N ASP A 307 -1.39 -11.16 -6.19
CA ASP A 307 0.02 -11.37 -6.55
C ASP A 307 0.53 -10.36 -7.61
N LYS A 308 -0.39 -9.78 -8.40
CA LYS A 308 -0.12 -8.82 -9.49
C LYS A 308 -0.33 -7.36 -9.08
N VAL A 309 -1.09 -7.13 -8.02
CA VAL A 309 -1.50 -5.81 -7.54
C VAL A 309 -0.56 -5.31 -6.44
N PHE A 310 -0.25 -4.01 -6.45
CA PHE A 310 0.62 -3.42 -5.43
C PHE A 310 -0.11 -3.16 -4.11
N SER A 311 -1.37 -2.73 -4.22
CA SER A 311 -2.27 -2.53 -3.08
C SER A 311 -3.72 -2.50 -3.53
N LEU A 312 -4.66 -2.67 -2.61
CA LEU A 312 -6.09 -2.46 -2.88
C LEU A 312 -6.77 -1.95 -1.63
N ASP A 313 -7.92 -1.31 -1.80
CA ASP A 313 -8.81 -0.96 -0.70
C ASP A 313 -10.15 -1.69 -0.78
N SER A 314 -10.76 -1.87 0.39
CA SER A 314 -12.08 -2.46 0.51
C SER A 314 -12.74 -2.08 1.82
N THR A 315 -14.06 -1.94 1.78
CA THR A 315 -14.92 -1.85 2.98
C THR A 315 -15.32 -3.22 3.50
N PHE A 316 -14.87 -4.31 2.86
CA PHE A 316 -15.28 -5.67 3.17
C PHE A 316 -15.22 -6.02 4.67
N PRO A 317 -14.11 -5.79 5.41
CA PRO A 317 -14.06 -6.12 6.84
C PRO A 317 -15.14 -5.42 7.69
N ILE A 318 -15.52 -4.19 7.31
CA ILE A 318 -16.53 -3.40 8.01
C ILE A 318 -17.95 -3.91 7.69
N TRP A 319 -18.19 -4.26 6.43
CA TRP A 319 -19.48 -4.80 6.02
C TRP A 319 -19.70 -6.23 6.52
N SER A 320 -18.65 -7.07 6.46
CA SER A 320 -18.69 -8.48 6.85
C SER A 320 -18.96 -8.67 8.34
N ARG A 321 -18.53 -7.73 9.19
CA ARG A 321 -18.90 -7.62 10.61
C ARG A 321 -20.40 -7.78 10.84
N ARG A 322 -21.23 -7.08 10.08
CA ARG A 322 -22.70 -7.08 10.26
C ARG A 322 -23.34 -8.38 9.78
N LYS A 323 -22.70 -9.04 8.83
CA LYS A 323 -23.18 -10.26 8.20
C LYS A 323 -22.56 -11.53 8.79
N ARG A 324 -21.66 -11.40 9.76
CA ARG A 324 -20.84 -12.49 10.33
C ARG A 324 -20.19 -13.32 9.22
N LEU A 325 -19.53 -12.64 8.29
CA LEU A 325 -18.84 -13.26 7.16
C LEU A 325 -17.33 -13.25 7.37
N VAL A 326 -16.67 -14.31 6.93
CA VAL A 326 -15.22 -14.48 7.02
C VAL A 326 -14.63 -14.97 5.71
N LEU A 327 -13.37 -14.61 5.48
CA LEU A 327 -12.58 -15.05 4.32
C LEU A 327 -11.89 -16.39 4.58
N THR A 328 -11.97 -17.30 3.63
CA THR A 328 -11.21 -18.54 3.60
C THR A 328 -10.49 -18.63 2.27
N GLU A 329 -9.66 -19.65 2.07
CA GLU A 329 -8.98 -19.87 0.79
C GLU A 329 -9.98 -20.16 -0.34
N GLU A 330 -11.15 -20.71 0.01
CA GLU A 330 -12.26 -21.01 -0.90
C GLU A 330 -13.17 -19.80 -1.16
N GLY A 331 -12.91 -18.65 -0.52
CA GLY A 331 -13.66 -17.42 -0.72
C GLY A 331 -14.35 -16.92 0.54
N GLN A 332 -15.61 -16.50 0.42
CA GLN A 332 -16.36 -15.91 1.53
C GLN A 332 -17.37 -16.90 2.08
N THR A 333 -17.42 -17.07 3.40
CA THR A 333 -18.38 -17.97 4.06
C THR A 333 -18.96 -17.36 5.35
N SER A 334 -20.03 -17.96 5.86
CA SER A 334 -20.58 -17.59 7.18
C SER A 334 -19.63 -18.03 8.28
N ALA A 335 -19.43 -17.18 9.28
CA ALA A 335 -18.72 -17.52 10.50
C ALA A 335 -19.35 -18.72 11.20
N ASP A 336 -20.65 -18.95 11.07
CA ASP A 336 -21.32 -20.12 11.69
C ASP A 336 -20.81 -21.45 11.12
N LYS A 337 -20.23 -21.45 9.92
CA LYS A 337 -19.60 -22.63 9.31
C LYS A 337 -18.14 -22.82 9.73
N VAL A 338 -17.48 -21.76 10.20
CA VAL A 338 -16.05 -21.75 10.54
C VAL A 338 -15.87 -21.81 12.05
N ASN A 339 -16.52 -20.91 12.77
CA ASN A 339 -16.57 -20.85 14.22
C ASN A 339 -17.88 -20.16 14.68
N PRO A 340 -18.90 -20.94 15.10
CA PRO A 340 -20.19 -20.40 15.56
C PRO A 340 -20.08 -19.41 16.72
N SER A 341 -19.01 -19.48 17.52
CA SER A 341 -18.80 -18.60 18.67
C SER A 341 -18.33 -17.20 18.30
N TRP A 342 -17.90 -16.97 17.06
CA TRP A 342 -17.42 -15.66 16.61
C TRP A 342 -18.56 -14.68 16.47
N ASP A 343 -18.42 -13.49 17.06
CA ASP A 343 -19.32 -12.38 16.81
C ASP A 343 -18.88 -11.55 15.59
N GLY A 344 -19.53 -10.41 15.36
CA GLY A 344 -19.17 -9.52 14.26
C GLY A 344 -17.77 -8.90 14.41
N GLU A 345 -17.33 -8.61 15.64
CA GLU A 345 -16.01 -8.03 15.90
C GLU A 345 -14.92 -9.09 15.65
N ASP A 346 -15.15 -10.34 16.07
CA ASP A 346 -14.27 -11.48 15.75
C ASP A 346 -14.13 -11.66 14.23
N CYS A 347 -15.25 -11.60 13.50
CA CYS A 347 -15.24 -11.68 12.03
C CYS A 347 -14.44 -10.54 11.40
N MET A 348 -14.62 -9.31 11.90
CA MET A 348 -13.88 -8.14 11.41
C MET A 348 -12.37 -8.28 11.66
N ALA A 349 -11.99 -8.69 12.87
CA ALA A 349 -10.59 -8.90 13.25
C ALA A 349 -9.93 -9.99 12.40
N TYR A 350 -10.65 -11.10 12.21
CA TYR A 350 -10.21 -12.20 11.36
C TYR A 350 -9.98 -11.72 9.92
N ASN A 351 -10.91 -10.96 9.35
CA ASN A 351 -10.79 -10.46 7.98
C ASN A 351 -9.65 -9.44 7.81
N PHE A 352 -9.39 -8.59 8.81
CA PHE A 352 -8.20 -7.73 8.80
C PHE A 352 -6.91 -8.53 8.81
N ASP A 353 -6.79 -9.54 9.68
CA ASP A 353 -5.62 -10.43 9.74
C ASP A 353 -5.41 -11.13 8.40
N PHE A 354 -6.46 -11.78 7.88
CA PHE A 354 -6.41 -12.50 6.62
C PHE A 354 -5.95 -11.59 5.46
N LEU A 355 -6.56 -10.42 5.28
CA LEU A 355 -6.21 -9.51 4.17
C LEU A 355 -4.83 -8.85 4.36
N SER A 356 -4.39 -8.63 5.61
CA SER A 356 -3.06 -8.06 5.88
C SER A 356 -1.93 -9.00 5.42
N ARG A 357 -2.17 -10.32 5.43
CA ARG A 357 -1.19 -11.34 5.02
C ARG A 357 -0.92 -11.35 3.53
N LEU A 358 -1.83 -10.84 2.70
CA LEU A 358 -1.60 -10.65 1.27
C LEU A 358 -0.36 -9.78 0.98
N GLU A 359 0.05 -8.95 1.96
CA GLU A 359 1.23 -8.12 1.86
C GLU A 359 2.54 -8.92 1.97
N GLU A 360 2.50 -10.07 2.66
CA GLU A 360 3.63 -10.97 2.94
C GLU A 360 3.56 -12.29 2.13
N SER A 361 2.42 -12.63 1.54
CA SER A 361 2.27 -13.75 0.60
C SER A 361 2.83 -13.41 -0.78
N TYR A 362 3.35 -14.40 -1.51
CA TYR A 362 3.78 -14.33 -2.92
C TYR A 362 4.11 -15.75 -3.41
N ASP A 363 4.26 -15.95 -4.73
CA ASP A 363 4.50 -17.26 -5.39
C ASP A 363 5.29 -18.26 -4.52
N GLY A 364 4.64 -19.37 -4.13
CA GLY A 364 5.24 -20.47 -3.38
C GLY A 364 5.11 -20.41 -1.85
N LEU A 365 4.48 -19.38 -1.28
CA LEU A 365 4.08 -19.35 0.13
C LEU A 365 2.56 -19.55 0.25
N GLU A 366 2.16 -20.68 0.84
CA GLU A 366 0.77 -20.91 1.25
C GLU A 366 0.31 -19.77 2.18
N ILE A 367 -0.88 -19.24 1.92
CA ILE A 367 -1.55 -18.31 2.84
C ILE A 367 -1.94 -19.14 4.05
N GLN A 368 -1.13 -19.16 5.11
CA GLN A 368 -1.53 -19.90 6.31
C GLN A 368 -2.87 -19.34 6.82
N VAL A 369 -3.91 -20.17 6.86
CA VAL A 369 -5.19 -19.80 7.47
C VAL A 369 -4.99 -19.68 8.98
N PRO A 370 -5.39 -18.55 9.60
CA PRO A 370 -5.30 -18.43 11.05
C PRO A 370 -6.26 -19.41 11.73
N LEU A 371 -5.77 -20.18 12.71
CA LEU A 371 -6.63 -20.96 13.59
C LEU A 371 -7.47 -20.05 14.51
N LEU A 372 -6.94 -18.87 14.92
CA LEU A 372 -7.65 -17.85 15.72
C LEU A 372 -7.02 -16.45 15.53
N PRO A 373 -7.82 -15.36 15.42
CA PRO A 373 -7.29 -13.99 15.41
C PRO A 373 -6.60 -13.64 16.73
N LYS A 374 -5.52 -12.83 16.68
CA LYS A 374 -4.85 -12.31 17.89
C LYS A 374 -5.81 -11.55 18.83
N TYR A 375 -6.85 -10.94 18.26
CA TYR A 375 -7.85 -10.13 18.97
C TYR A 375 -8.76 -10.94 19.90
N ALA A 376 -9.15 -12.16 19.49
CA ALA A 376 -10.09 -13.00 20.24
C ALA A 376 -9.55 -13.42 21.62
N LYS A 377 -8.23 -13.44 21.82
CA LYS A 377 -7.61 -13.72 23.13
C LYS A 377 -7.65 -12.52 24.08
N ILE A 378 -7.49 -11.30 23.57
CA ILE A 378 -7.34 -10.10 24.42
C ILE A 378 -8.69 -9.70 25.04
N HIS A 379 -9.78 -9.76 24.27
CA HIS A 379 -11.10 -9.43 24.81
C HIS A 379 -11.63 -10.45 25.82
N ARG A 380 -11.30 -11.75 25.68
CA ARG A 380 -11.66 -12.75 26.70
C ARG A 380 -10.91 -12.54 28.02
N GLN A 381 -9.70 -11.98 27.99
CA GLN A 381 -8.96 -11.64 29.22
C GLN A 381 -9.46 -10.36 29.87
N LEU A 382 -9.89 -9.36 29.09
CA LEU A 382 -10.40 -8.09 29.63
C LEU A 382 -11.87 -8.14 30.06
N ALA A 383 -12.64 -9.15 29.63
CA ALA A 383 -13.99 -9.41 30.13
C ALA A 383 -14.02 -10.24 31.44
N MET A 384 -12.85 -10.63 31.96
CA MET A 384 -12.69 -11.34 33.23
C MET A 384 -12.16 -10.45 34.37
N PHE A 385 -12.12 -9.13 34.15
CA PHE A 385 -11.85 -8.08 35.15
C PHE A 385 -12.89 -6.97 34.99
#